data_AF-A0A0F4GSW9-F1
#
_entry.id   AF-A0A0F4GSW9-F1
#
_cell.length_a   1.000
_cell.length_b   1.000
_cell.length_c   1.000
_cell.angle_alpha   90.00
_cell.angle_beta   90.00
_cell.angle_gamma   90.00
#
_symmetry.space_group_name_H-M   'P 1'
#
loop_
_entity.id
_entity.type
_entity.pdbx_description
1 polymer ?
#
loop_
_entity_poly.entity_id
_entity_poly.type
_entity_poly.pdbx_seq_one_letter_code
_entity_poly.pdbx_strand_id
1 'polypeptide(L)'
;MSIWTQSDGGDQSGMRRWQSGNTAGRMLLLPHVLVHVISGPIEATLLSTGQSLQRALSLYPPAWLMFAERIKSRAIFKQALIHGTGQYNMPVVQNAIADGSLSDSIIAVLEKKAQAVVNGVAQAQRCMASYYPAALMREKTIGRVDRDNIGRADYGNDILMWIALCVFRHWLSDQLAADHTHHAPDMGYQLMSIVNQGGNAYLSRQVLQHQFHARFPMSPKGMACVEHRLMEIKNNVAQWAAPLMVDDTELDTTRYPVKHYTHIRVDVEDYPWAASEIAAQAAIAVGDTAPVDDAPELNEEEGVFLESSDSEMGENAGSDDVDGEDDTGDEDAMET
;
A
#
# COMPACT_ATOMS: atom_id res chain seq x y z
N MET A 1 -20.29 -57.55 -22.97
CA MET A 1 -21.33 -58.39 -23.60
C MET A 1 -22.12 -57.49 -24.52
N SER A 2 -21.80 -57.57 -25.80
CA SER A 2 -22.30 -56.72 -26.88
C SER A 2 -23.65 -57.24 -27.38
N ILE A 3 -24.59 -56.36 -27.69
CA ILE A 3 -25.69 -56.68 -28.60
C ILE A 3 -25.82 -55.53 -29.61
N TRP A 4 -25.60 -55.92 -30.86
CA TRP A 4 -25.79 -55.15 -32.07
C TRP A 4 -27.27 -55.05 -32.43
N THR A 5 -27.70 -53.94 -33.01
CA THR A 5 -28.70 -53.95 -34.07
C THR A 5 -28.29 -52.95 -35.15
N GLN A 6 -28.23 -53.48 -36.36
CA GLN A 6 -27.89 -52.83 -37.61
C GLN A 6 -29.16 -52.88 -38.48
N SER A 7 -29.45 -51.81 -39.21
CA SER A 7 -30.41 -51.82 -40.32
C SER A 7 -29.94 -50.83 -41.38
N ASP A 8 -29.68 -51.37 -42.56
CA ASP A 8 -29.21 -50.73 -43.78
C ASP A 8 -30.29 -49.92 -44.52
N GLY A 9 -29.81 -49.01 -45.37
CA GLY A 9 -30.36 -48.87 -46.74
C GLY A 9 -30.70 -47.45 -47.18
N GLY A 10 -30.00 -46.94 -48.20
CA GLY A 10 -30.50 -45.82 -49.02
C GLY A 10 -29.43 -44.96 -49.66
N ASP A 11 -29.39 -44.95 -50.99
CA ASP A 11 -28.27 -44.57 -51.87
C ASP A 11 -28.30 -43.11 -52.39
N GLN A 12 -27.10 -42.63 -52.73
CA GLN A 12 -26.64 -41.52 -53.60
C GLN A 12 -27.60 -40.44 -54.17
N SER A 13 -27.22 -39.17 -53.99
CA SER A 13 -26.50 -38.37 -55.02
C SER A 13 -26.67 -36.85 -54.85
N GLY A 14 -25.56 -36.12 -55.02
CA GLY A 14 -25.53 -34.76 -55.56
C GLY A 14 -25.98 -33.61 -54.65
N MET A 15 -25.01 -32.82 -54.16
CA MET A 15 -24.80 -31.44 -54.63
C MET A 15 -23.85 -30.64 -53.73
N ARG A 16 -22.82 -30.11 -54.40
CA ARG A 16 -22.22 -28.78 -54.19
C ARG A 16 -21.65 -28.46 -52.80
N ARG A 17 -20.33 -28.66 -52.75
CA ARG A 17 -19.32 -27.86 -52.03
C ARG A 17 -19.74 -26.39 -51.92
N TRP A 18 -20.22 -25.98 -50.75
CA TRP A 18 -20.21 -24.59 -50.30
C TRP A 18 -19.08 -24.47 -49.28
N GLN A 19 -18.01 -23.78 -49.68
CA GLN A 19 -17.02 -23.28 -48.74
C GLN A 19 -17.71 -22.23 -47.87
N SER A 20 -18.02 -22.57 -46.62
CA SER A 20 -18.38 -21.56 -45.62
C SER A 20 -17.11 -20.80 -45.27
N GLY A 21 -17.05 -19.58 -45.78
CA GLY A 21 -16.06 -18.59 -45.41
C GLY A 21 -16.06 -18.38 -43.89
N ASN A 22 -14.85 -18.39 -43.36
CA ASN A 22 -14.48 -18.15 -41.98
C ASN A 22 -14.85 -16.71 -41.56
N THR A 23 -16.11 -16.45 -41.20
CA THR A 23 -16.56 -15.14 -40.66
C THR A 23 -16.79 -15.15 -39.14
N ALA A 24 -16.62 -16.29 -38.47
CA ALA A 24 -16.76 -16.39 -37.02
C ALA A 24 -15.55 -15.82 -36.23
N GLY A 25 -14.42 -15.56 -36.89
CA GLY A 25 -13.18 -15.12 -36.23
C GLY A 25 -13.06 -13.62 -35.92
N ARG A 26 -14.00 -12.77 -36.34
CA ARG A 26 -13.85 -11.30 -36.25
C ARG A 26 -14.75 -10.59 -35.23
N MET A 27 -15.65 -11.30 -34.54
CA MET A 27 -16.67 -10.66 -33.70
C MET A 27 -16.34 -10.64 -32.20
N LEU A 28 -15.26 -11.27 -31.75
CA LEU A 28 -14.87 -11.33 -30.33
C LEU A 28 -13.71 -10.38 -29.94
N LEU A 29 -13.14 -9.63 -30.89
CA LEU A 29 -12.02 -8.70 -30.63
C LEU A 29 -12.46 -7.27 -30.28
N LEU A 30 -13.75 -6.94 -30.43
CA LEU A 30 -14.27 -5.59 -30.19
C LEU A 30 -14.21 -5.11 -28.72
N PRO A 31 -14.57 -5.91 -27.70
CA PRO A 31 -14.60 -5.40 -26.32
C PRO A 31 -13.21 -5.06 -25.79
N HIS A 32 -12.17 -5.82 -26.15
CA HIS A 32 -10.80 -5.56 -25.68
C HIS A 32 -10.19 -4.29 -26.30
N VAL A 33 -10.41 -4.05 -27.60
CA VAL A 33 -9.82 -2.89 -28.30
C VAL A 33 -10.47 -1.58 -27.84
N LEU A 34 -11.79 -1.59 -27.59
CA LEU A 34 -12.52 -0.40 -27.10
C LEU A 34 -12.08 0.02 -25.70
N VAL A 35 -11.83 -0.94 -24.79
CA VAL A 35 -11.38 -0.65 -23.42
C VAL A 35 -10.06 0.10 -23.44
N HIS A 36 -9.09 -0.28 -24.27
CA HIS A 36 -7.80 0.42 -24.31
C HIS A 36 -7.89 1.88 -24.81
N VAL A 37 -8.79 2.17 -25.74
CA VAL A 37 -8.95 3.54 -26.29
C VAL A 37 -9.62 4.47 -25.28
N ILE A 38 -10.58 3.98 -24.49
CA ILE A 38 -11.36 4.81 -23.56
C ILE A 38 -10.77 4.86 -22.14
N SER A 39 -9.90 3.91 -21.78
CA SER A 39 -9.38 3.81 -20.40
C SER A 39 -8.58 5.03 -19.98
N GLY A 40 -7.72 5.57 -20.85
CA GLY A 40 -6.88 6.73 -20.54
C GLY A 40 -7.68 7.99 -20.17
N PRO A 41 -8.63 8.45 -21.01
CA PRO A 41 -9.48 9.60 -20.68
C PRO A 41 -10.34 9.40 -19.42
N ILE A 42 -10.86 8.20 -19.20
CA ILE A 42 -11.66 7.87 -18.00
C ILE A 42 -10.79 7.97 -16.75
N GLU A 43 -9.60 7.38 -16.77
CA GLU A 43 -8.65 7.44 -15.67
C GLU A 43 -8.25 8.89 -15.35
N ALA A 44 -7.86 9.67 -16.36
CA ALA A 44 -7.49 11.07 -16.18
C ALA A 44 -8.62 11.90 -15.55
N THR A 45 -9.85 11.69 -16.01
CA THR A 45 -11.03 12.38 -15.46
C THR A 45 -11.27 11.99 -14.00
N LEU A 46 -11.19 10.70 -13.66
CA LEU A 46 -11.38 10.24 -12.28
C LEU A 46 -10.30 10.79 -11.35
N LEU A 47 -9.03 10.71 -11.75
CA LEU A 47 -7.91 11.21 -10.97
C LEU A 47 -8.01 12.74 -10.75
N SER A 48 -8.55 13.48 -11.72
CA SER A 48 -8.78 14.93 -11.57
C SER A 48 -9.76 15.30 -10.44
N THR A 49 -10.61 14.36 -10.00
CA THR A 49 -11.52 14.58 -8.85
C THR A 49 -10.80 14.53 -7.49
N GLY A 50 -9.54 14.09 -7.45
CA GLY A 50 -8.68 14.14 -6.27
C GLY A 50 -9.27 13.44 -5.06
N GLN A 51 -9.43 14.17 -3.95
CA GLN A 51 -9.88 13.64 -2.66
C GLN A 51 -11.29 13.00 -2.70
N SER A 52 -12.15 13.40 -3.64
CA SER A 52 -13.46 12.75 -3.80
C SER A 52 -13.32 11.29 -4.27
N LEU A 53 -12.40 11.02 -5.19
CA LEU A 53 -12.07 9.66 -5.61
C LEU A 53 -11.41 8.88 -4.45
N GLN A 54 -10.42 9.46 -3.78
CA GLN A 54 -9.74 8.78 -2.66
C GLN A 54 -10.71 8.37 -1.56
N ARG A 55 -11.68 9.23 -1.25
CA ARG A 55 -12.74 8.88 -0.31
C ARG A 55 -13.60 7.71 -0.81
N ALA A 56 -13.99 7.72 -2.08
CA ALA A 56 -14.75 6.62 -2.66
C ALA A 56 -13.97 5.28 -2.63
N LEU A 57 -12.67 5.33 -2.90
CA LEU A 57 -11.75 4.19 -2.82
C LEU A 57 -11.69 3.62 -1.40
N SER A 58 -11.65 4.48 -0.39
CA SER A 58 -11.63 4.06 1.02
C SER A 58 -12.93 3.43 1.53
N LEU A 59 -14.07 3.80 0.93
CA LEU A 59 -15.39 3.36 1.37
C LEU A 59 -15.84 2.05 0.73
N TYR A 60 -15.51 1.85 -0.56
CA TYR A 60 -15.89 0.65 -1.30
C TYR A 60 -14.73 0.08 -2.14
N PRO A 61 -13.62 -0.36 -1.51
CA PRO A 61 -12.46 -0.84 -2.23
C PRO A 61 -12.72 -1.97 -3.26
N PRO A 62 -13.55 -2.99 -2.98
CA PRO A 62 -13.74 -4.11 -3.90
C PRO A 62 -14.23 -3.72 -5.31
N ALA A 63 -15.19 -2.80 -5.39
CA ALA A 63 -15.72 -2.32 -6.66
C ALA A 63 -14.65 -1.58 -7.47
N TRP A 64 -13.82 -0.79 -6.79
CA TRP A 64 -12.73 -0.05 -7.41
C TRP A 64 -11.56 -0.93 -7.83
N LEU A 65 -11.27 -2.01 -7.09
CA LEU A 65 -10.28 -3.02 -7.49
C LEU A 65 -10.67 -3.69 -8.81
N MET A 66 -11.92 -4.13 -8.94
CA MET A 66 -12.44 -4.71 -10.18
C MET A 66 -12.44 -3.72 -11.34
N PHE A 67 -12.85 -2.48 -11.07
CA PHE A 67 -12.81 -1.41 -12.07
C PHE A 67 -11.39 -1.16 -12.56
N ALA A 68 -10.44 -0.98 -11.63
CA ALA A 68 -9.04 -0.71 -11.94
C ALA A 68 -8.38 -1.88 -12.67
N GLU A 69 -8.74 -3.14 -12.34
CA GLU A 69 -8.27 -4.31 -13.08
C GLU A 69 -8.74 -4.32 -14.54
N ARG A 70 -9.97 -3.85 -14.81
CA ARG A 70 -10.51 -3.81 -16.18
C ARG A 70 -9.83 -2.74 -17.03
N ILE A 71 -9.61 -1.56 -16.47
CA ILE A 71 -8.95 -0.44 -17.20
C ILE A 71 -7.44 -0.43 -17.06
N LYS A 72 -6.86 -1.36 -16.28
CA LYS A 72 -5.43 -1.51 -16.01
C LYS A 72 -4.80 -0.28 -15.34
N SER A 73 -5.58 0.48 -14.56
CA SER A 73 -5.11 1.67 -13.84
C SER A 73 -4.33 1.28 -12.59
N ARG A 74 -3.01 1.50 -12.61
CA ARG A 74 -2.15 1.23 -11.45
C ARG A 74 -2.43 2.17 -10.29
N ALA A 75 -2.72 3.45 -10.55
CA ALA A 75 -2.96 4.44 -9.51
C ALA A 75 -4.22 4.13 -8.69
N ILE A 76 -5.34 3.86 -9.38
CA ILE A 76 -6.61 3.52 -8.73
C ILE A 76 -6.49 2.17 -8.02
N PHE A 77 -5.86 1.18 -8.67
CA PHE A 77 -5.68 -0.15 -8.07
C PHE A 77 -4.85 -0.10 -6.80
N LYS A 78 -3.73 0.65 -6.79
CA LYS A 78 -2.87 0.81 -5.62
C LYS A 78 -3.67 1.33 -4.42
N GLN A 79 -4.38 2.44 -4.59
CA GLN A 79 -5.12 3.07 -3.49
C GLN A 79 -6.30 2.19 -3.02
N ALA A 80 -7.03 1.57 -3.95
CA ALA A 80 -8.08 0.60 -3.61
C ALA A 80 -7.51 -0.62 -2.88
N LEU A 81 -6.33 -1.12 -3.27
CA LEU A 81 -5.69 -2.27 -2.63
C LEU A 81 -5.26 -1.94 -1.20
N ILE A 82 -4.69 -0.76 -0.95
CA ILE A 82 -4.31 -0.34 0.40
C ILE A 82 -5.52 -0.38 1.34
N HIS A 83 -6.62 0.26 0.96
CA HIS A 83 -7.83 0.26 1.79
C HIS A 83 -8.51 -1.12 1.85
N GLY A 84 -8.56 -1.85 0.74
CA GLY A 84 -9.12 -3.21 0.70
C GLY A 84 -8.37 -4.18 1.59
N THR A 85 -7.04 -4.13 1.59
CA THR A 85 -6.22 -4.92 2.51
C THR A 85 -6.46 -4.50 3.96
N GLY A 86 -6.47 -3.19 4.27
CA GLY A 86 -6.73 -2.74 5.64
C GLY A 86 -8.12 -3.13 6.17
N GLN A 87 -9.10 -3.28 5.27
CA GLN A 87 -10.47 -3.68 5.58
C GLN A 87 -10.71 -5.19 5.35
N TYR A 88 -9.66 -5.99 5.22
CA TYR A 88 -9.79 -7.38 4.79
C TYR A 88 -10.77 -8.19 5.64
N ASN A 89 -10.73 -8.07 6.98
CA ASN A 89 -11.66 -8.77 7.89
C ASN A 89 -13.04 -8.09 8.01
N MET A 90 -13.25 -6.92 7.39
CA MET A 90 -14.52 -6.21 7.47
C MET A 90 -15.55 -6.78 6.48
N PRO A 91 -16.87 -6.62 6.76
CA PRO A 91 -17.92 -7.13 5.88
C PRO A 91 -17.84 -6.62 4.43
N VAL A 92 -17.34 -5.39 4.22
CA VAL A 92 -17.24 -4.81 2.87
C VAL A 92 -16.37 -5.64 1.93
N VAL A 93 -15.26 -6.21 2.44
CA VAL A 93 -14.37 -7.08 1.65
C VAL A 93 -14.83 -8.52 1.70
N GLN A 94 -15.12 -9.05 2.90
CA GLN A 94 -15.50 -10.46 3.07
C GLN A 94 -16.76 -10.83 2.29
N ASN A 95 -17.77 -9.96 2.23
CA ASN A 95 -18.98 -10.22 1.45
C ASN A 95 -18.68 -10.24 -0.06
N ALA A 96 -17.83 -9.34 -0.54
CA ALA A 96 -17.43 -9.28 -1.96
C ALA A 96 -16.59 -10.48 -2.41
N ILE A 97 -15.87 -11.12 -1.47
CA ILE A 97 -15.21 -12.41 -1.70
C ILE A 97 -16.27 -13.52 -1.75
N ALA A 98 -17.17 -13.57 -0.77
CA ALA A 98 -18.16 -14.63 -0.62
C ALA A 98 -19.21 -14.67 -1.75
N ASP A 99 -19.58 -13.52 -2.30
CA ASP A 99 -20.56 -13.41 -3.40
C ASP A 99 -19.94 -13.52 -4.79
N GLY A 100 -18.61 -13.65 -4.89
CA GLY A 100 -17.89 -13.78 -6.16
C GLY A 100 -17.76 -12.47 -6.95
N SER A 101 -17.91 -11.31 -6.30
CA SER A 101 -17.73 -10.00 -6.95
C SER A 101 -16.27 -9.68 -7.30
N LEU A 102 -15.32 -10.34 -6.63
CA LEU A 102 -13.87 -10.19 -6.88
C LEU A 102 -13.32 -11.33 -7.74
N SER A 103 -12.33 -11.03 -8.58
CA SER A 103 -11.58 -12.03 -9.34
C SER A 103 -10.57 -12.77 -8.45
N ASP A 104 -10.29 -14.04 -8.77
CA ASP A 104 -9.32 -14.87 -8.03
C ASP A 104 -7.93 -14.23 -7.93
N SER A 105 -7.51 -13.49 -8.96
CA SER A 105 -6.26 -12.73 -8.98
C SER A 105 -6.22 -11.64 -7.91
N ILE A 106 -7.30 -10.87 -7.78
CA ILE A 106 -7.40 -9.82 -6.76
C ILE A 106 -7.49 -10.44 -5.36
N ILE A 107 -8.26 -11.51 -5.19
CA ILE A 107 -8.40 -12.22 -3.92
C ILE A 107 -7.03 -12.71 -3.43
N ALA A 108 -6.25 -13.34 -4.30
CA ALA A 108 -4.92 -13.83 -3.96
C ALA A 108 -3.97 -12.71 -3.48
N VAL A 109 -4.01 -11.54 -4.12
CA VAL A 109 -3.19 -10.38 -3.72
C VAL A 109 -3.68 -9.80 -2.39
N LEU A 110 -4.99 -9.65 -2.21
CA LEU A 110 -5.59 -9.19 -0.94
C LEU A 110 -5.20 -10.10 0.21
N GLU A 111 -5.34 -11.42 0.05
CA GLU A 111 -4.95 -12.44 1.03
C GLU A 111 -3.47 -12.34 1.40
N LYS A 112 -2.58 -12.29 0.40
CA LYS A 112 -1.12 -12.15 0.62
C LYS A 112 -0.81 -10.92 1.46
N LYS A 113 -1.40 -9.77 1.12
CA LYS A 113 -1.14 -8.50 1.81
C LYS A 113 -1.79 -8.46 3.20
N ALA A 114 -3.01 -9.00 3.34
CA ALA A 114 -3.69 -9.08 4.62
C ALA A 114 -2.94 -9.99 5.60
N GLN A 115 -2.40 -11.12 5.13
CA GLN A 115 -1.58 -11.99 5.95
C GLN A 115 -0.30 -11.30 6.45
N ALA A 116 0.30 -10.42 5.65
CA ALA A 116 1.44 -9.62 6.08
C ALA A 116 1.07 -8.66 7.22
N VAL A 117 -0.08 -7.97 7.11
CA VAL A 117 -0.62 -7.10 8.18
C VAL A 117 -0.89 -7.92 9.45
N VAL A 118 -1.59 -9.05 9.32
CA VAL A 118 -1.89 -9.97 10.43
C VAL A 118 -0.60 -10.40 11.13
N ASN A 119 0.42 -10.80 10.38
CA ASN A 119 1.71 -11.21 10.94
C ASN A 119 2.41 -10.06 11.67
N GLY A 120 2.37 -8.85 11.10
CA GLY A 120 2.95 -7.65 11.71
C GLY A 120 2.29 -7.29 13.04
N VAL A 121 0.95 -7.28 13.07
CA VAL A 121 0.17 -6.99 14.28
C VAL A 121 0.40 -8.07 15.34
N ALA A 122 0.35 -9.35 14.96
CA ALA A 122 0.62 -10.45 15.87
C ALA A 122 2.05 -10.36 16.45
N GLN A 123 3.03 -9.97 15.64
CA GLN A 123 4.40 -9.77 16.10
C GLN A 123 4.51 -8.59 17.08
N ALA A 124 3.88 -7.45 16.79
CA ALA A 124 3.86 -6.30 17.69
C ALA A 124 3.24 -6.67 19.05
N GLN A 125 2.12 -7.39 19.04
CA GLN A 125 1.45 -7.91 20.25
C GLN A 125 2.38 -8.81 21.07
N ARG A 126 3.09 -9.74 20.43
CA ARG A 126 4.07 -10.61 21.11
C ARG A 126 5.22 -9.81 21.71
N CYS A 127 5.81 -8.89 20.95
CA CYS A 127 6.88 -8.02 21.43
C CYS A 127 6.44 -7.24 22.67
N MET A 128 5.26 -6.61 22.64
CA MET A 128 4.68 -5.90 23.78
C MET A 128 4.48 -6.80 25.00
N ALA A 129 3.91 -7.99 24.81
CA ALA A 129 3.67 -8.93 25.91
C ALA A 129 4.98 -9.43 26.55
N SER A 130 6.01 -9.64 25.73
CA SER A 130 7.34 -10.12 26.17
C SER A 130 8.29 -9.01 26.64
N TYR A 131 7.90 -7.74 26.56
CA TYR A 131 8.77 -6.61 26.87
C TYR A 131 9.21 -6.60 28.33
N TYR A 132 10.49 -6.34 28.56
CA TYR A 132 11.07 -6.02 29.86
C TYR A 132 11.83 -4.69 29.77
N PRO A 133 11.58 -3.73 30.68
CA PRO A 133 12.40 -2.53 30.80
C PRO A 133 13.86 -2.87 31.08
N ALA A 134 14.78 -2.19 30.41
CA ALA A 134 16.23 -2.42 30.56
C ALA A 134 16.69 -2.27 32.03
N ALA A 135 16.07 -1.36 32.80
CA ALA A 135 16.36 -1.18 34.22
C ALA A 135 16.10 -2.44 35.09
N LEU A 136 15.23 -3.35 34.63
CA LEU A 136 14.96 -4.62 35.32
C LEU A 136 15.91 -5.74 34.90
N MET A 137 16.56 -5.58 33.74
CA MET A 137 17.46 -6.59 33.18
C MET A 137 18.81 -6.49 33.88
N ARG A 138 19.29 -7.61 34.40
CA ARG A 138 20.56 -7.71 35.12
C ARG A 138 21.43 -8.75 34.45
N GLU A 139 22.70 -8.41 34.30
CA GLU A 139 23.72 -9.36 33.86
C GLU A 139 24.40 -9.98 35.08
N LYS A 140 24.73 -11.25 34.97
CA LYS A 140 25.55 -11.94 35.98
C LYS A 140 27.01 -11.62 35.68
N THR A 141 27.69 -10.86 36.53
CA THR A 141 29.11 -10.58 36.34
C THR A 141 29.90 -11.87 36.52
N ILE A 142 30.64 -12.27 35.49
CA ILE A 142 31.57 -13.40 35.59
C ILE A 142 32.81 -12.90 36.33
N GLY A 143 33.00 -13.33 37.58
CA GLY A 143 34.20 -13.05 38.38
C GLY A 143 33.88 -12.42 39.75
N ARG A 144 33.65 -11.11 39.80
CA ARG A 144 33.42 -10.37 41.05
C ARG A 144 31.94 -10.27 41.41
N VAL A 145 31.50 -11.22 42.22
CA VAL A 145 30.11 -11.37 42.71
C VAL A 145 29.67 -10.21 43.62
N ASP A 146 30.61 -9.45 44.19
CA ASP A 146 30.38 -8.33 45.12
C ASP A 146 29.81 -7.06 44.45
N ARG A 147 29.80 -6.98 43.11
CA ARG A 147 29.20 -5.86 42.35
C ARG A 147 27.95 -6.26 41.57
N ASP A 148 27.47 -7.49 41.73
CA ASP A 148 26.24 -7.93 41.09
C ASP A 148 25.05 -7.32 41.84
N ASN A 149 24.27 -6.48 41.14
CA ASN A 149 23.02 -5.90 41.65
C ASN A 149 21.90 -6.96 41.76
N ILE A 150 22.21 -8.23 42.00
CA ILE A 150 21.25 -9.36 42.01
C ILE A 150 20.72 -9.66 43.41
N GLY A 151 21.03 -8.82 44.40
CA GLY A 151 20.61 -9.00 45.78
C GLY A 151 19.13 -8.71 45.99
N ARG A 152 18.56 -9.24 47.09
CA ARG A 152 17.15 -8.99 47.46
C ARG A 152 16.83 -7.49 47.57
N ALA A 153 17.74 -6.70 48.14
CA ALA A 153 17.55 -5.26 48.30
C ALA A 153 17.46 -4.54 46.95
N ASP A 154 18.29 -4.96 45.98
CA ASP A 154 18.30 -4.39 44.63
C ASP A 154 16.98 -4.65 43.92
N TYR A 155 16.44 -5.88 43.98
CA TYR A 155 15.11 -6.18 43.45
C TYR A 155 14.00 -5.41 44.20
N GLY A 156 14.18 -5.16 45.49
CA GLY A 156 13.27 -4.32 46.28
C GLY A 156 13.21 -2.87 45.77
N ASN A 157 14.32 -2.32 45.29
CA ASN A 157 14.38 -0.96 44.75
C ASN A 157 13.59 -0.83 43.43
N ASP A 158 13.42 -1.93 42.68
CA ASP A 158 12.71 -1.95 41.41
C ASP A 158 11.21 -2.27 41.54
N ILE A 159 10.71 -2.49 42.76
CA ILE A 159 9.36 -3.01 42.97
C ILE A 159 8.28 -2.18 42.27
N LEU A 160 8.45 -0.85 42.23
CA LEU A 160 7.48 0.05 41.58
C LEU A 160 7.51 -0.07 40.05
N MET A 161 8.67 -0.37 39.45
CA MET A 161 8.77 -0.68 38.02
C MET A 161 8.14 -2.03 37.71
N TRP A 162 8.36 -3.05 38.55
CA TRP A 162 7.68 -4.35 38.42
C TRP A 162 6.16 -4.22 38.52
N ILE A 163 5.66 -3.40 39.45
CA ILE A 163 4.24 -3.10 39.57
C ILE A 163 3.71 -2.43 38.31
N ALA A 164 4.39 -1.40 37.78
CA ALA A 164 3.98 -0.73 36.55
C ALA A 164 3.93 -1.70 35.35
N LEU A 165 4.93 -2.58 35.23
CA LEU A 165 4.96 -3.63 34.20
C LEU A 165 3.79 -4.62 34.35
N CYS A 166 3.46 -5.01 35.58
CA CYS A 166 2.32 -5.88 35.86
C CYS A 166 0.99 -5.22 35.47
N VAL A 167 0.79 -3.94 35.80
CA VAL A 167 -0.41 -3.19 35.41
C VAL A 167 -0.54 -3.11 33.88
N PHE A 168 0.56 -2.79 33.18
CA PHE A 168 0.58 -2.77 31.72
C PHE A 168 0.20 -4.13 31.13
N ARG A 169 0.82 -5.22 31.61
CA ARG A 169 0.55 -6.57 31.11
C ARG A 169 -0.88 -7.02 31.39
N HIS A 170 -1.43 -6.71 32.56
CA HIS A 170 -2.84 -7.01 32.84
C HIS A 170 -3.78 -6.32 31.85
N TRP A 171 -3.54 -5.04 31.57
CA TRP A 171 -4.32 -4.32 30.56
C TRP A 171 -4.15 -4.93 29.17
N LEU A 172 -2.93 -5.22 28.75
CA LEU A 172 -2.69 -5.83 27.43
C LEU A 172 -3.37 -7.21 27.34
N SER A 173 -3.26 -8.04 28.37
CA SER A 173 -3.94 -9.33 28.45
C SER A 173 -5.46 -9.20 28.36
N ASP A 174 -6.05 -8.18 29.01
CA ASP A 174 -7.48 -7.88 28.90
C ASP A 174 -7.88 -7.49 27.47
N GLN A 175 -7.09 -6.65 26.79
CA GLN A 175 -7.32 -6.29 25.38
C GLN A 175 -7.26 -7.52 24.47
N LEU A 176 -6.29 -8.42 24.68
CA LEU A 176 -6.15 -9.65 23.90
C LEU A 176 -7.30 -10.63 24.20
N ALA A 177 -7.75 -10.72 25.46
CA ALA A 177 -8.87 -11.58 25.85
C ALA A 177 -10.22 -11.07 25.33
N ALA A 178 -10.38 -9.76 25.16
CA ALA A 178 -11.53 -9.13 24.51
C ALA A 178 -11.52 -9.24 22.97
N ASP A 179 -10.57 -9.98 22.41
CA ASP A 179 -10.36 -10.16 20.98
C ASP A 179 -10.10 -8.85 20.21
N HIS A 180 -9.45 -7.86 20.83
CA HIS A 180 -8.89 -6.70 20.12
C HIS A 180 -7.56 -7.08 19.42
N THR A 181 -7.55 -8.25 18.78
CA THR A 181 -6.37 -8.88 18.19
C THR A 181 -6.35 -8.69 16.66
N HIS A 182 -5.37 -9.30 15.99
CA HIS A 182 -5.33 -9.36 14.52
C HIS A 182 -6.52 -10.12 13.90
N HIS A 183 -7.31 -10.85 14.70
CA HIS A 183 -8.54 -11.50 14.27
C HIS A 183 -9.77 -10.57 14.28
N ALA A 184 -9.67 -9.42 14.95
CA ALA A 184 -10.76 -8.45 14.98
C ALA A 184 -11.13 -7.98 13.56
N PRO A 185 -12.35 -7.42 13.37
CA PRO A 185 -12.75 -6.86 12.08
C PRO A 185 -11.81 -5.78 11.54
N ASP A 186 -11.16 -5.02 12.42
CA ASP A 186 -10.17 -3.98 12.09
C ASP A 186 -8.72 -4.51 12.12
N MET A 187 -8.54 -5.83 12.21
CA MET A 187 -7.26 -6.51 12.39
C MET A 187 -6.43 -5.96 13.57
N GLY A 188 -7.09 -5.46 14.62
CA GLY A 188 -6.43 -4.93 15.82
C GLY A 188 -5.93 -3.50 15.65
N TYR A 189 -6.37 -2.78 14.62
CA TYR A 189 -6.01 -1.39 14.36
C TYR A 189 -6.28 -0.49 15.57
N GLN A 190 -7.44 -0.62 16.22
CA GLN A 190 -7.79 0.18 17.38
C GLN A 190 -6.79 0.02 18.52
N LEU A 191 -6.36 -1.22 18.81
CA LEU A 191 -5.37 -1.49 19.85
C LEU A 191 -4.01 -0.87 19.48
N MET A 192 -3.54 -1.06 18.24
CA MET A 192 -2.26 -0.47 17.81
C MET A 192 -2.33 1.06 17.81
N SER A 193 -3.46 1.65 17.44
CA SER A 193 -3.69 3.10 17.42
C SER A 193 -3.58 3.71 18.82
N ILE A 194 -4.26 3.14 19.83
CA ILE A 194 -4.16 3.64 21.21
C ILE A 194 -2.78 3.41 21.81
N VAL A 195 -2.11 2.30 21.45
CA VAL A 195 -0.72 2.04 21.88
C VAL A 195 0.23 3.09 21.31
N ASN A 196 0.11 3.38 20.00
CA ASN A 196 0.93 4.37 19.31
C ASN A 196 0.68 5.79 19.83
N GLN A 197 -0.57 6.14 20.14
CA GLN A 197 -0.92 7.43 20.73
C GLN A 197 -0.30 7.59 22.14
N GLY A 198 -0.23 6.51 22.91
CA GLY A 198 0.40 6.52 24.23
C GLY A 198 -0.29 7.43 25.24
N GLY A 199 0.46 7.81 26.28
CA GLY A 199 -0.01 8.77 27.28
C GLY A 199 -1.31 8.36 27.98
N ASN A 200 -2.33 9.23 27.87
CA ASN A 200 -3.65 9.04 28.49
C ASN A 200 -4.64 8.25 27.63
N ALA A 201 -4.27 7.81 26.42
CA ALA A 201 -5.14 7.04 25.53
C ALA A 201 -5.59 5.70 26.15
N TYR A 202 -4.73 5.12 26.99
CA TYR A 202 -5.02 3.93 27.80
C TYR A 202 -4.33 4.04 29.14
N LEU A 203 -4.84 3.34 30.16
CA LEU A 203 -4.28 3.36 31.52
C LEU A 203 -4.00 4.79 32.01
N SER A 204 -4.98 5.68 31.86
CA SER A 204 -4.86 7.08 32.30
C SER A 204 -4.77 7.15 33.83
N ARG A 205 -4.32 8.30 34.34
CA ARG A 205 -4.25 8.56 35.79
C ARG A 205 -5.58 8.29 36.49
N GLN A 206 -6.70 8.72 35.89
CA GLN A 206 -8.03 8.50 36.43
C GLN A 206 -8.36 7.00 36.50
N VAL A 207 -8.07 6.25 35.43
CA VAL A 207 -8.28 4.79 35.39
C VAL A 207 -7.45 4.10 36.48
N LEU A 208 -6.17 4.47 36.63
CA LEU A 208 -5.31 3.91 37.68
C LEU A 208 -5.83 4.21 39.08
N GLN A 209 -6.30 5.44 39.33
CA GLN A 209 -6.84 5.83 40.63
C GLN A 209 -8.06 4.99 41.01
N HIS A 210 -9.00 4.79 40.08
CA HIS A 210 -10.25 4.09 40.36
C HIS A 210 -10.13 2.56 40.31
N GLN A 211 -9.24 2.01 39.48
CA GLN A 211 -9.14 0.56 39.28
C GLN A 211 -7.98 -0.07 40.06
N PHE A 212 -6.79 0.52 40.02
CA PHE A 212 -5.60 -0.07 40.61
C PHE A 212 -5.35 0.43 42.04
N HIS A 213 -5.20 1.74 42.25
CA HIS A 213 -4.87 2.31 43.56
C HIS A 213 -6.00 2.17 44.60
N ALA A 214 -7.25 2.06 44.13
CA ALA A 214 -8.38 1.70 45.00
C ALA A 214 -8.25 0.28 45.61
N ARG A 215 -7.64 -0.66 44.88
CA ARG A 215 -7.43 -2.05 45.32
C ARG A 215 -6.08 -2.24 46.01
N PHE A 216 -5.08 -1.47 45.61
CA PHE A 216 -3.73 -1.49 46.14
C PHE A 216 -3.32 -0.09 46.61
N PRO A 217 -3.77 0.33 47.81
CA PRO A 217 -3.46 1.64 48.35
C PRO A 217 -1.95 1.85 48.50
N MET A 218 -1.48 3.04 48.12
CA MET A 218 -0.08 3.45 48.20
C MET A 218 0.03 4.89 48.69
N SER A 219 1.22 5.28 49.13
CA SER A 219 1.50 6.70 49.42
C SER A 219 1.39 7.55 48.13
N PRO A 220 1.10 8.85 48.23
CA PRO A 220 1.06 9.74 47.06
C PRO A 220 2.33 9.69 46.20
N LYS A 221 3.49 9.59 46.85
CA LYS A 221 4.79 9.44 46.16
C LYS A 221 4.90 8.09 45.44
N GLY A 222 4.39 7.02 46.05
CA GLY A 222 4.35 5.68 45.44
C GLY A 222 3.48 5.65 44.19
N MET A 223 2.27 6.22 44.26
CA MET A 223 1.36 6.34 43.11
C MET A 223 2.02 7.11 41.95
N ALA A 224 2.59 8.29 42.23
CA ALA A 224 3.28 9.10 41.22
C ALA A 224 4.46 8.36 40.57
N CYS A 225 5.21 7.57 41.34
CA CYS A 225 6.31 6.77 40.80
C CYS A 225 5.79 5.65 39.86
N VAL A 226 4.73 4.93 40.25
CA VAL A 226 4.10 3.91 39.38
C VAL A 226 3.60 4.55 38.08
N GLU A 227 2.91 5.69 38.16
CA GLU A 227 2.45 6.44 36.98
C GLU A 227 3.62 6.81 36.04
N HIS A 228 4.72 7.32 36.60
CA HIS A 228 5.91 7.67 35.83
C HIS A 228 6.55 6.45 35.16
N ARG A 229 6.74 5.35 35.90
CA ARG A 229 7.30 4.09 35.34
C ARG A 229 6.40 3.50 34.27
N LEU A 230 5.08 3.59 34.44
CA LEU A 230 4.14 3.16 33.43
C LEU A 230 4.27 4.01 32.16
N MET A 231 4.44 5.33 32.28
CA MET A 231 4.69 6.19 31.12
C MET A 231 5.97 5.81 30.37
N GLU A 232 7.06 5.47 31.07
CA GLU A 232 8.28 4.95 30.44
C GLU A 232 7.99 3.68 29.63
N ILE A 233 7.23 2.74 30.19
CA ILE A 233 6.82 1.51 29.50
C ILE A 233 5.99 1.85 28.25
N LYS A 234 4.98 2.71 28.38
CA LYS A 234 4.10 3.13 27.27
C LYS A 234 4.89 3.73 26.10
N ASN A 235 5.86 4.59 26.41
CA ASN A 235 6.70 5.22 25.39
C ASN A 235 7.57 4.19 24.66
N ASN A 236 8.14 3.23 25.39
CA ASN A 236 8.97 2.19 24.79
C ASN A 236 8.18 1.19 23.96
N VAL A 237 6.95 0.85 24.36
CA VAL A 237 6.14 -0.12 23.61
C VAL A 237 5.52 0.47 22.33
N ALA A 238 5.33 1.79 22.27
CA ALA A 238 4.79 2.48 21.11
C ALA A 238 5.61 2.24 19.83
N GLN A 239 6.92 1.99 19.95
CA GLN A 239 7.80 1.72 18.82
C GLN A 239 7.38 0.49 17.99
N TRP A 240 6.66 -0.48 18.57
CA TRP A 240 6.19 -1.66 17.82
C TRP A 240 4.87 -1.40 17.10
N ALA A 241 4.09 -0.41 17.54
CA ALA A 241 2.88 0.01 16.85
C ALA A 241 3.19 1.04 15.76
N ALA A 242 4.20 1.89 15.94
CA ALA A 242 4.52 3.00 15.04
C ALA A 242 4.68 2.59 13.55
N PRO A 243 5.41 1.51 13.18
CA PRO A 243 5.53 1.10 11.79
C PRO A 243 4.20 0.70 11.14
N LEU A 244 3.24 0.23 11.93
CA LEU A 244 1.91 -0.17 11.46
C LEU A 244 0.98 1.04 11.25
N MET A 245 1.32 2.18 11.84
CA MET A 245 0.52 3.41 11.80
C MET A 245 1.00 4.40 10.73
N VAL A 246 1.96 4.01 9.89
CA VAL A 246 2.38 4.80 8.72
C VAL A 246 1.23 4.84 7.72
N ASP A 247 1.00 6.01 7.12
CA ASP A 247 -0.02 6.21 6.10
C ASP A 247 0.63 6.22 4.71
N ASP A 248 0.35 5.20 3.89
CA ASP A 248 0.80 5.12 2.49
C ASP A 248 -0.30 5.52 1.49
N THR A 249 -1.43 6.07 1.97
CA THR A 249 -2.55 6.48 1.13
C THR A 249 -2.39 7.90 0.60
N GLU A 250 -3.08 8.20 -0.50
CA GLU A 250 -3.24 9.57 -1.03
C GLU A 250 -4.45 10.29 -0.41
N LEU A 251 -5.23 9.61 0.43
CA LEU A 251 -6.35 10.20 1.13
C LEU A 251 -5.84 11.14 2.23
N ASP A 252 -6.42 12.33 2.33
CA ASP A 252 -6.20 13.19 3.49
C ASP A 252 -6.91 12.60 4.71
N THR A 253 -6.17 11.79 5.48
CA THR A 253 -6.65 11.12 6.69
C THR A 253 -6.92 12.08 7.85
N THR A 254 -6.45 13.33 7.79
CA THR A 254 -6.79 14.36 8.79
C THR A 254 -8.22 14.85 8.60
N ARG A 255 -8.64 15.02 7.35
CA ARG A 255 -10.00 15.43 6.99
C ARG A 255 -10.97 14.26 6.93
N TYR A 256 -10.49 13.10 6.49
CA TYR A 256 -11.27 11.88 6.33
C TYR A 256 -10.63 10.72 7.10
N PRO A 257 -10.81 10.68 8.43
CA PRO A 257 -10.18 9.66 9.25
C PRO A 257 -10.70 8.26 8.91
N VAL A 258 -9.78 7.32 8.78
CA VAL A 258 -10.03 5.90 8.55
C VAL A 258 -9.75 5.10 9.82
N LYS A 259 -10.38 3.92 9.95
CA LYS A 259 -10.28 3.04 11.13
C LYS A 259 -9.70 1.67 10.78
N HIS A 260 -8.76 1.67 9.84
CA HIS A 260 -8.12 0.48 9.32
C HIS A 260 -6.68 0.81 8.91
N TYR A 261 -5.86 -0.21 8.73
CA TYR A 261 -4.46 -0.03 8.35
C TYR A 261 -4.30 0.55 6.95
N THR A 262 -3.31 1.44 6.81
CA THR A 262 -2.96 2.08 5.54
C THR A 262 -1.47 1.98 5.17
N HIS A 263 -0.65 1.32 5.99
CA HIS A 263 0.80 1.09 5.78
C HIS A 263 1.13 0.00 4.72
N ILE A 264 0.22 -0.22 3.77
CA ILE A 264 0.33 -1.33 2.83
C ILE A 264 1.19 -0.88 1.64
N ARG A 265 2.37 -1.48 1.54
CA ARG A 265 3.23 -1.31 0.35
C ARG A 265 2.71 -2.15 -0.81
N VAL A 266 2.46 -1.49 -1.94
CA VAL A 266 2.06 -2.12 -3.21
C VAL A 266 3.23 -2.09 -4.17
N ASP A 267 3.70 -3.27 -4.58
CA ASP A 267 4.81 -3.47 -5.51
C ASP A 267 4.30 -3.85 -6.90
N VAL A 268 5.19 -3.83 -7.91
CA VAL A 268 4.81 -4.08 -9.31
C VAL A 268 4.24 -5.50 -9.53
N GLU A 269 4.67 -6.47 -8.74
CA GLU A 269 4.18 -7.85 -8.80
C GLU A 269 2.74 -8.02 -8.29
N ASP A 270 2.21 -7.04 -7.55
CA ASP A 270 0.87 -7.12 -6.97
C ASP A 270 -0.23 -6.71 -7.96
N TYR A 271 0.12 -6.15 -9.13
CA TYR A 271 -0.86 -5.88 -10.19
C TYR A 271 -1.12 -7.18 -10.98
N PRO A 272 -2.36 -7.70 -11.01
CA PRO A 272 -2.69 -8.95 -11.71
C PRO A 272 -2.27 -9.03 -13.18
N TRP A 273 -2.11 -7.87 -13.83
CA TRP A 273 -1.76 -7.74 -15.23
C TRP A 273 -0.29 -7.41 -15.49
N ALA A 274 0.54 -7.25 -14.45
CA ALA A 274 1.94 -6.87 -14.60
C ALA A 274 2.71 -7.83 -15.52
N ALA A 275 2.49 -9.14 -15.38
CA ALA A 275 3.15 -10.14 -16.23
C ALA A 275 2.83 -9.94 -17.72
N SER A 276 1.58 -9.60 -18.05
CA SER A 276 1.16 -9.35 -19.43
C SER A 276 1.77 -8.06 -20.01
N GLU A 277 1.91 -7.01 -19.19
CA GLU A 277 2.57 -5.77 -19.59
C GLU A 277 4.06 -5.97 -19.84
N ILE A 278 4.75 -6.70 -18.95
CA ILE A 278 6.18 -7.02 -19.11
C ILE A 278 6.41 -7.83 -20.39
N ALA A 279 5.56 -8.82 -20.66
CA ALA A 279 5.66 -9.62 -21.88
C ALA A 279 5.41 -8.78 -23.15
N ALA A 280 4.42 -7.88 -23.12
CA ALA A 280 4.14 -6.98 -24.24
C ALA A 280 5.31 -6.00 -24.49
N GLN A 281 5.88 -5.44 -23.43
CA GLN A 281 7.03 -4.52 -23.54
C GLN A 281 8.27 -5.23 -24.09
N ALA A 282 8.52 -6.47 -23.67
CA ALA A 282 9.62 -7.29 -24.20
C ALA A 282 9.42 -7.62 -25.68
N ALA A 283 8.20 -7.91 -26.12
CA ALA A 283 7.90 -8.17 -27.54
C ALA A 283 8.15 -6.94 -28.44
N ILE A 284 7.82 -5.73 -27.96
CA ILE A 284 8.10 -4.48 -28.67
C ILE A 284 9.61 -4.25 -28.80
N ALA A 285 10.36 -4.46 -27.71
CA ALA A 285 11.82 -4.28 -27.70
C ALA A 285 12.56 -5.21 -28.67
N VAL A 286 12.04 -6.40 -28.95
CA VAL A 286 12.61 -7.36 -29.92
C VAL A 286 12.21 -7.03 -31.36
N GLY A 287 11.09 -6.33 -31.58
CA GLY A 287 10.61 -5.93 -32.90
C GLY A 287 11.39 -4.76 -33.54
N ASP A 288 12.05 -3.93 -32.74
CA ASP A 288 12.84 -2.76 -33.21
C ASP A 288 14.29 -3.11 -33.59
N THR A 289 14.72 -4.37 -33.47
CA THR A 289 16.08 -4.84 -33.84
C THR A 289 16.11 -5.70 -35.11
N ALA A 290 15.29 -5.39 -36.11
CA ALA A 290 15.46 -5.98 -37.44
C ALA A 290 16.61 -5.26 -38.19
N PRO A 291 17.61 -5.98 -38.74
CA PRO A 291 18.66 -5.37 -39.53
C PRO A 291 18.04 -4.70 -40.76
N VAL A 292 18.41 -3.43 -41.00
CA VAL A 292 18.16 -2.77 -42.27
C VAL A 292 18.95 -3.56 -43.33
N ASP A 293 18.22 -4.27 -44.18
CA ASP A 293 18.77 -5.01 -45.32
C ASP A 293 19.44 -3.99 -46.26
N ASP A 294 20.76 -4.10 -46.44
CA ASP A 294 21.54 -3.29 -47.37
C ASP A 294 20.98 -3.46 -48.79
N ALA A 295 20.32 -2.42 -49.29
CA ALA A 295 19.97 -2.33 -50.70
C ALA A 295 21.25 -2.05 -51.52
N PRO A 296 21.46 -2.71 -52.67
CA PRO A 296 22.69 -2.57 -53.45
C PRO A 296 22.75 -1.21 -54.16
N GLU A 297 23.88 -0.53 -54.02
CA GLU A 297 24.26 0.65 -54.79
C GLU A 297 24.22 0.36 -56.30
N LEU A 298 23.43 1.14 -57.04
CA LEU A 298 23.53 1.23 -58.50
C LEU A 298 24.34 2.48 -58.87
N ASN A 299 25.50 2.21 -59.44
CA ASN A 299 26.39 3.10 -60.15
C ASN A 299 25.69 3.76 -61.36
N GLU A 300 25.70 5.09 -61.45
CA GLU A 300 25.66 5.82 -62.72
C GLU A 300 26.61 7.03 -62.65
N GLU A 301 27.68 6.97 -63.45
CA GLU A 301 28.61 8.07 -63.72
C GLU A 301 28.20 8.86 -64.99
N GLU A 302 28.73 10.08 -65.08
CA GLU A 302 28.81 11.03 -66.21
C GLU A 302 27.51 11.80 -66.56
N GLY A 303 27.42 13.15 -66.56
CA GLY A 303 28.40 14.23 -66.45
C GLY A 303 28.14 15.25 -67.56
N VAL A 304 27.64 16.47 -67.29
CA VAL A 304 27.84 17.65 -68.15
C VAL A 304 27.82 18.94 -67.33
N PHE A 305 28.93 19.66 -67.47
CA PHE A 305 29.29 21.00 -66.98
C PHE A 305 28.59 22.09 -67.81
N LEU A 306 28.03 23.13 -67.18
CA LEU A 306 27.86 24.46 -67.80
C LEU A 306 27.76 25.56 -66.73
N GLU A 307 28.59 26.58 -66.93
CA GLU A 307 28.91 27.73 -66.09
C GLU A 307 27.82 28.82 -65.96
N SER A 308 27.94 29.53 -64.84
CA SER A 308 27.80 30.99 -64.65
C SER A 308 26.42 31.67 -64.75
N SER A 309 26.03 32.32 -63.65
CA SER A 309 25.95 33.79 -63.62
C SER A 309 25.76 34.31 -62.20
N ASP A 310 26.64 35.25 -61.86
CA ASP A 310 26.58 36.12 -60.71
C ASP A 310 25.30 36.95 -60.65
N SER A 311 24.78 37.20 -59.45
CA SER A 311 24.35 38.55 -59.06
C SER A 311 24.36 38.71 -57.54
N GLU A 312 25.40 39.42 -57.16
CA GLU A 312 25.68 40.20 -55.96
C GLU A 312 24.51 41.03 -55.35
N MET A 313 24.73 41.39 -54.08
CA MET A 313 24.26 42.58 -53.32
C MET A 313 23.07 42.43 -52.37
N GLY A 314 23.35 42.70 -51.09
CA GLY A 314 22.33 43.16 -50.14
C GLY A 314 22.67 43.03 -48.65
N GLU A 315 23.77 43.64 -48.19
CA GLU A 315 24.04 43.88 -46.77
C GLU A 315 23.01 44.84 -46.14
N ASN A 316 22.58 44.57 -44.89
CA ASN A 316 22.33 45.56 -43.83
C ASN A 316 22.05 44.76 -42.53
N ALA A 317 22.93 44.63 -41.54
CA ALA A 317 23.59 45.61 -40.67
C ALA A 317 22.64 46.36 -39.71
N GLY A 318 22.87 46.12 -38.42
CA GLY A 318 22.53 46.99 -37.28
C GLY A 318 21.16 46.73 -36.64
N SER A 319 20.98 46.83 -35.32
CA SER A 319 21.89 47.19 -34.23
C SER A 319 21.04 47.23 -32.94
N ASP A 320 21.66 46.82 -31.84
CA ASP A 320 21.63 47.43 -30.50
C ASP A 320 20.27 47.50 -29.76
N ASP A 321 20.09 46.78 -28.65
CA ASP A 321 20.65 47.00 -27.29
C ASP A 321 19.89 48.07 -26.48
N VAL A 322 19.94 47.85 -25.15
CA VAL A 322 19.83 48.81 -24.04
C VAL A 322 18.51 48.81 -23.24
N ASP A 323 18.55 48.03 -22.15
CA ASP A 323 18.56 48.42 -20.72
C ASP A 323 17.45 49.25 -20.05
N GLY A 324 17.28 48.92 -18.76
CA GLY A 324 16.70 49.76 -17.69
C GLY A 324 15.68 49.00 -16.86
N GLU A 325 15.98 48.32 -15.73
CA GLU A 325 16.35 48.89 -14.41
C GLU A 325 15.41 50.05 -14.02
N ASP A 326 14.84 50.18 -12.82
CA ASP A 326 14.98 49.54 -11.51
C ASP A 326 13.77 50.01 -10.66
N ASP A 327 13.78 49.66 -9.37
CA ASP A 327 13.40 50.56 -8.26
C ASP A 327 12.23 50.12 -7.36
N THR A 328 12.65 49.37 -6.33
CA THR A 328 12.48 49.56 -4.88
C THR A 328 11.14 49.93 -4.22
N GLY A 329 11.01 49.40 -3.01
CA GLY A 329 10.02 49.82 -2.01
C GLY A 329 10.09 48.95 -0.74
N ASP A 330 11.20 49.06 -0.01
CA ASP A 330 11.27 48.75 1.42
C ASP A 330 10.43 49.76 2.20
N GLU A 331 9.79 49.35 3.30
CA GLU A 331 9.88 50.05 4.59
C GLU A 331 9.17 49.29 5.73
N ASP A 332 9.91 49.19 6.83
CA ASP A 332 9.59 48.66 8.16
C ASP A 332 8.38 49.29 8.85
N ALA A 333 7.77 48.57 9.81
CA ALA A 333 7.43 49.16 11.12
C ALA A 333 7.12 48.10 12.20
N MET A 334 7.64 48.41 13.38
CA MET A 334 7.68 47.69 14.65
C MET A 334 6.35 47.57 15.45
N GLU A 335 6.42 46.71 16.49
CA GLU A 335 5.86 46.85 17.85
C GLU A 335 4.34 46.71 18.07
N THR A 336 3.93 45.63 18.78
CA THR A 336 3.69 45.65 20.25
C THR A 336 3.47 44.25 20.81
#